data_AF-A0A954WZ38-F1
#
_entry.id   AF-A0A954WZ38-F1
#
_cell.length_a   1.000
_cell.length_b   1.000
_cell.length_c   1.000
_cell.angle_alpha   90.00
_cell.angle_beta   90.00
_cell.angle_gamma   90.00
#
_symmetry.space_group_name_H-M   'P 1'
#
loop_
_entity.id
_entity.type
_entity.pdbx_description
1 polymer ?
#
loop_
_entity_poly.entity_id
_entity_poly.type
_entity_poly.pdbx_seq_one_letter_code
_entity_poly.pdbx_strand_id
1 'polypeptide(L)'
;ATAVAYGLPEEDAMKAITLYPAQILGVSERIGSLEVGKDASLIVTDGSPLETWVSVSAAYLRGAPIDLTDKHKTLWQKYRKKYGVQVGEQTGGASK
;
A
#
# COMPACT_ATOMS: atom_id res chain seq x y z
N ALA A 1 -9.35 -2.90 7.13
CA ALA A 1 -10.05 -1.90 7.96
C ALA A 1 -10.86 -2.49 9.11
N THR A 2 -11.75 -3.48 8.88
CA THR A 2 -12.75 -3.90 9.88
C THR A 2 -12.15 -4.52 11.15
N ALA A 3 -11.12 -5.37 11.06
CA ALA A 3 -10.59 -6.11 12.22
C ALA A 3 -9.94 -5.23 13.32
N VAL A 4 -9.20 -4.18 12.96
CA VAL A 4 -8.62 -3.21 13.94
C VAL A 4 -9.73 -2.43 14.64
N ALA A 5 -10.76 -2.02 13.89
CA ALA A 5 -11.89 -1.28 14.44
C ALA A 5 -12.69 -2.08 15.49
N TYR A 6 -12.58 -3.42 15.49
CA TYR A 6 -13.20 -4.31 16.49
C TYR A 6 -12.26 -4.71 17.64
N GLY A 7 -11.11 -4.03 17.81
CA GLY A 7 -10.22 -4.19 18.98
C GLY A 7 -9.05 -5.15 18.78
N LEU A 8 -8.76 -5.56 17.55
CA LEU A 8 -7.56 -6.36 17.26
C LEU A 8 -6.30 -5.45 17.28
N PRO A 9 -5.19 -5.89 17.90
CA PRO A 9 -3.92 -5.18 17.81
C PRO A 9 -3.49 -4.98 16.35
N GLU A 10 -2.91 -3.83 16.03
CA GLU A 10 -2.54 -3.47 14.65
C GLU A 10 -1.55 -4.47 14.03
N GLU A 11 -0.63 -5.02 14.82
CA GLU A 11 0.30 -6.07 14.37
C GLU A 11 -0.41 -7.35 13.94
N ASP A 12 -1.43 -7.78 14.69
CA ASP A 12 -2.18 -8.99 14.37
C ASP A 12 -3.12 -8.76 13.18
N ALA A 13 -3.65 -7.55 13.03
CA ALA A 13 -4.38 -7.17 11.83
C ALA A 13 -3.46 -7.17 10.58
N MET A 14 -2.21 -6.73 10.72
CA MET A 14 -1.22 -6.81 9.65
C MET A 14 -0.91 -8.26 9.27
N LYS A 15 -0.68 -9.13 10.26
CA LYS A 15 -0.48 -10.58 10.03
C LYS A 15 -1.71 -11.23 9.39
N ALA A 16 -2.92 -10.78 9.75
CA ALA A 16 -4.16 -11.30 9.17
C ALA A 16 -4.31 -11.02 7.68
N ILE A 17 -3.73 -9.93 7.16
CA ILE A 17 -3.75 -9.63 5.72
C ILE A 17 -2.48 -10.09 4.97
N THR A 18 -1.45 -10.56 5.68
CA THR A 18 -0.16 -10.97 5.08
C THR A 18 0.20 -12.42 5.42
N LEU A 19 0.59 -12.69 6.66
CA LEU A 19 1.17 -13.95 7.10
C LEU A 19 0.15 -15.10 7.21
N TYR A 20 -1.00 -14.85 7.85
CA TYR A 20 -2.02 -15.89 8.05
C TYR A 20 -2.58 -16.45 6.74
N PRO A 21 -2.96 -15.64 5.72
CA PRO A 21 -3.38 -16.21 4.44
C PRO A 21 -2.25 -16.97 3.74
N ALA A 22 -1.00 -16.53 3.87
CA ALA A 22 0.15 -17.26 3.32
C ALA A 22 0.37 -18.62 4.00
N GLN A 23 0.15 -18.70 5.31
CA GLN A 23 0.20 -19.97 6.07
C GLN A 23 -0.95 -20.90 5.68
N ILE A 24 -2.18 -20.38 5.58
CA ILE A 24 -3.36 -21.16 5.17
C ILE A 24 -3.16 -21.77 3.78
N LEU A 25 -2.53 -21.03 2.87
CA LEU A 25 -2.23 -21.46 1.51
C LEU A 25 -0.95 -22.31 1.41
N GLY A 26 -0.22 -22.52 2.51
CA GLY A 26 1.04 -23.30 2.52
C GLY A 26 2.20 -22.62 1.76
N VAL A 27 2.12 -21.31 1.53
CA VAL A 27 3.12 -20.51 0.79
C VAL A 27 3.87 -19.52 1.69
N SER A 28 3.73 -19.63 3.00
CA SER A 28 4.42 -18.80 4.01
C SER A 28 5.94 -18.83 3.92
N GLU A 29 6.50 -19.91 3.37
CA GLU A 29 7.93 -20.05 3.09
C GLU A 29 8.42 -19.11 2.00
N ARG A 30 7.52 -18.63 1.14
CA ARG A 30 7.85 -17.77 -0.01
C ARG A 30 7.33 -16.35 0.14
N ILE A 31 6.16 -16.16 0.73
CA ILE A 31 5.49 -14.85 0.83
C ILE A 31 4.85 -14.66 2.21
N GLY A 32 4.50 -13.41 2.53
CA GLY A 32 3.74 -13.08 3.74
C GLY A 32 4.56 -12.57 4.93
N SER A 33 5.89 -12.56 4.84
CA SER A 33 6.76 -11.85 5.79
C SER A 33 7.96 -11.20 5.09
N LEU A 34 8.52 -10.17 5.73
CA LEU A 34 9.72 -9.47 5.29
C LEU A 34 10.98 -10.12 5.92
N GLU A 35 11.36 -11.28 5.40
CA GLU A 35 12.53 -12.04 5.87
C GLU A 35 13.47 -12.39 4.71
N VAL A 36 14.76 -12.55 5.01
CA VAL A 36 15.78 -12.91 4.02
C VAL A 36 15.53 -14.33 3.51
N GLY A 37 15.50 -14.51 2.19
CA GLY A 37 15.24 -15.79 1.53
C GLY A 37 13.81 -15.94 0.98
N LYS A 38 12.91 -14.99 1.27
CA LYS A 38 11.54 -14.94 0.72
C LYS A 38 11.46 -14.09 -0.54
N ASP A 39 10.37 -14.26 -1.29
CA ASP A 39 10.08 -13.44 -2.46
C ASP A 39 9.91 -11.98 -2.02
N ALA A 40 10.69 -11.07 -2.60
CA ALA A 40 10.66 -9.63 -2.30
C ALA A 40 9.40 -8.96 -2.91
N SER A 41 8.23 -9.33 -2.40
CA SER A 41 6.94 -8.78 -2.79
C SER A 41 6.44 -7.87 -1.67
N LEU A 42 6.51 -6.57 -1.89
CA LEU A 42 6.22 -5.55 -0.88
C LEU A 42 5.53 -4.35 -1.51
N ILE A 43 4.77 -3.65 -0.69
CA ILE A 43 4.15 -2.37 -1.06
C ILE A 43 4.63 -1.31 -0.09
N VAL A 44 4.80 -0.09 -0.61
CA VAL A 44 5.19 1.10 0.15
C VAL A 44 3.99 2.04 0.12
N THR A 45 3.48 2.37 1.29
CA THR A 45 2.31 3.25 1.49
C THR A 45 2.69 4.50 2.27
N ASP A 46 1.94 5.57 2.08
CA ASP A 46 2.11 6.86 2.79
C ASP A 46 1.42 6.92 4.17
N GLY A 47 0.81 5.80 4.59
CA GLY A 47 0.18 5.60 5.90
C GLY A 47 -0.02 4.12 6.20
N SER A 48 -0.82 3.81 7.23
CA SER A 48 -1.11 2.42 7.59
C SER A 48 -1.96 1.76 6.49
N PRO A 49 -1.53 0.65 5.88
CA PRO A 49 -2.28 -0.02 4.80
C PRO A 49 -3.62 -0.61 5.27
N LEU A 50 -3.92 -0.52 6.57
CA LEU A 50 -5.19 -0.92 7.16
C LEU A 50 -6.27 0.16 7.04
N GLU A 51 -5.88 1.40 6.71
CA GLU A 51 -6.75 2.54 6.45
C GLU A 51 -7.23 2.60 4.99
N THR A 52 -8.44 3.13 4.79
CA THR A 52 -9.11 3.15 3.48
C THR A 52 -8.58 4.24 2.53
N TRP A 53 -8.03 5.33 3.07
CA TRP A 53 -7.60 6.52 2.32
C TRP A 53 -6.09 6.59 2.08
N VAL A 54 -5.38 5.49 2.33
CA VAL A 54 -3.93 5.42 2.14
C VAL A 54 -3.58 5.11 0.68
N SER A 55 -2.58 5.80 0.17
CA SER A 55 -2.13 5.66 -1.22
C SER A 55 -0.87 4.79 -1.30
N VAL A 56 -0.83 3.91 -2.30
CA VAL A 56 0.35 3.08 -2.57
C VAL A 56 1.33 3.88 -3.42
N SER A 57 2.50 4.17 -2.85
CA SER A 57 3.57 4.95 -3.46
C SER A 57 4.43 4.08 -4.40
N ALA A 58 4.77 2.87 -3.96
CA ALA A 58 5.53 1.92 -4.75
C ALA A 58 5.09 0.50 -4.44
N ALA A 59 5.24 -0.41 -5.40
CA ALA A 59 5.00 -1.81 -5.18
C ALA A 59 6.01 -2.63 -5.98
N TYR A 60 6.44 -3.73 -5.39
CA TYR A 60 7.41 -4.65 -5.94
C TYR A 60 6.83 -6.06 -5.89
N LEU A 61 7.05 -6.83 -6.94
CA LEU A 61 6.66 -8.23 -7.02
C LEU A 61 7.90 -9.05 -7.37
N ARG A 62 8.34 -9.93 -6.45
CA ARG A 62 9.58 -10.71 -6.60
C ARG A 62 10.80 -9.84 -6.96
N GLY A 63 10.89 -8.65 -6.36
CA GLY A 63 11.98 -7.69 -6.62
C GLY A 63 11.84 -6.86 -7.90
N ALA A 64 10.84 -7.12 -8.75
CA ALA A 64 10.55 -6.28 -9.91
C ALA A 64 9.58 -5.15 -9.53
N PRO A 65 9.86 -3.88 -9.86
CA PRO A 65 8.92 -2.79 -9.61
C PRO A 65 7.68 -2.96 -10.49
N ILE A 66 6.50 -2.74 -9.91
CA ILE A 66 5.25 -2.68 -10.67
C ILE A 66 4.87 -1.23 -10.94
N ASP A 67 4.39 -0.96 -12.14
CA ASP A 67 3.88 0.36 -12.50
C ASP A 67 2.48 0.53 -11.89
N LEU A 68 2.36 1.48 -10.96
CA LEU A 68 1.11 1.85 -10.28
C LEU A 68 0.38 3.01 -11.00
N THR A 69 0.63 3.20 -12.30
CA THR A 69 -0.10 4.20 -13.09
C THR A 69 -1.52 3.73 -13.43
N ASP A 70 -2.48 4.30 -12.71
CA ASP A 70 -3.89 4.15 -13.06
C ASP A 70 -4.30 5.03 -14.24
N LYS A 71 -5.34 4.59 -14.97
CA LYS A 71 -6.02 5.43 -15.96
C LYS A 71 -6.50 6.75 -15.35
N HIS A 72 -6.86 6.75 -14.05
CA HIS A 72 -7.23 7.94 -13.29
C HIS A 72 -6.05 8.92 -13.11
N LYS A 73 -4.85 8.43 -12.75
CA LYS A 73 -3.61 9.24 -12.71
C LYS A 73 -3.29 9.80 -14.08
N THR A 74 -3.41 8.98 -15.12
CA THR A 74 -3.13 9.37 -16.51
C THR A 74 -4.08 10.46 -17.01
N LEU A 75 -5.38 10.31 -16.76
CA LEU A 75 -6.39 11.32 -17.09
C LEU A 75 -6.18 12.60 -16.29
N TRP A 76 -5.93 12.49 -14.97
CA TRP A 76 -5.64 13.64 -14.13
C TRP A 76 -4.41 14.42 -14.62
N GLN A 77 -3.32 13.75 -14.96
CA GLN A 77 -2.14 14.39 -15.55
C GLN A 77 -2.45 15.06 -16.90
N LYS A 78 -3.23 14.40 -17.77
CA LYS A 78 -3.63 14.94 -19.07
C LYS A 78 -4.46 16.22 -18.92
N TYR A 79 -5.43 16.23 -18.00
CA TYR A 79 -6.27 17.39 -17.74
C TYR A 79 -5.51 18.50 -16.99
N ARG A 80 -4.61 18.15 -16.05
CA ARG A 80 -3.71 19.11 -15.40
C ARG A 80 -2.86 19.86 -16.41
N LYS A 81 -2.27 19.14 -17.38
CA LYS A 81 -1.43 19.73 -18.43
C LYS A 81 -2.24 20.58 -19.42
N LYS A 82 -3.49 20.19 -19.71
CA LYS A 82 -4.38 20.90 -20.64
C LYS A 82 -4.93 22.20 -20.06
N TYR A 83 -5.17 22.27 -18.75
CA TYR A 83 -5.81 23.42 -18.09
C TYR A 83 -4.87 24.29 -17.23
N GLY A 84 -3.57 23.97 -17.16
CA GLY A 84 -2.57 24.85 -16.52
C GLY A 84 -2.86 25.19 -15.06
N VAL A 85 -3.53 24.30 -14.31
CA VAL A 85 -3.94 24.58 -12.93
C VAL A 85 -2.72 24.53 -12.02
N GLN A 86 -2.21 25.71 -11.62
CA GLN A 86 -1.30 25.87 -10.49
C GLN A 86 -2.12 25.74 -9.20
N VAL A 87 -2.25 24.51 -8.68
CA VAL A 87 -2.74 24.32 -7.31
C VAL A 87 -1.55 24.59 -6.40
N GLY A 88 -1.67 25.62 -5.57
CA GLY A 88 -0.67 25.97 -4.57
C GLY A 88 -0.30 24.76 -3.72
N GLU A 89 1.00 24.59 -3.56
CA GLU A 89 1.61 23.67 -2.61
C GLU A 89 1.08 24.00 -1.21
N GLN A 90 0.32 23.09 -0.61
CA GLN A 90 0.04 23.06 0.83
C GLN A 90 0.71 21.81 1.37
N THR A 91 1.96 22.01 1.77
CA THR A 91 2.78 21.11 2.57
C THR A 91 2.17 21.00 3.98
N GLY A 92 2.06 19.77 4.49
CA GLY A 92 2.21 19.51 5.93
C GLY A 92 0.96 19.53 6.82
N GLY A 93 0.59 18.35 7.30
CA GLY A 93 0.48 18.06 8.73
C GLY A 93 -0.83 18.40 9.46
N ALA A 94 -1.39 17.38 10.12
CA ALA A 94 -2.03 17.38 11.45
C ALA A 94 -2.84 16.08 11.54
N SER A 95 -2.50 15.08 12.38
CA SER A 95 -2.55 15.14 13.84
C SER A 95 -3.86 15.74 14.35
N LYS A 96 -4.87 14.89 14.53
CA LYS A 96 -5.77 14.86 15.68
C LYS A 96 -6.68 13.64 15.62
#